data_AF-A0AAE3F247-F1
#
_entry.id   AF-A0AAE3F247-F1
#
_cell.length_a   1.000
_cell.length_b   1.000
_cell.length_c   1.000
_cell.angle_alpha   90.00
_cell.angle_beta   90.00
_cell.angle_gamma   90.00
#
_symmetry.space_group_name_H-M   'P 1'
#
loop_
_entity.id
_entity.type
_entity.pdbx_description
1 polymer ?
#
loop_
_entity_poly.entity_id
_entity_poly.type
_entity_poly.pdbx_seq_one_letter_code
_entity_poly.pdbx_strand_id
1 'polypeptide(L)'
;MKTENKVSLEQVLWSREKRVATQKELFEKYPGTLICFMLNIPGPEKVNELFEKVFYEGMEKIQNKLEMEKISTEARLVQENITGYEGYLVVKADGYQVKKLMIALEETKIGRLYDIDVLEKENTKISRKDLGFPERKCLLCNNPACQCGRSRKHSIEELRKKIYGIIWEEQLQRGVAAEISQALMEEVYTTPKPGLVDREDTGAHTDMNCQTFQKSTEAIAEDLAAMFVAGYSWEAAPETLFPLLRERGKKTEEKMFAATGGVNTHKGIIFTIGILATAAGISLRNFGTIESEDVCRISLEMTKKELEQDLRKLKQSSGITHGEKIYCHLGEKGVRGLAMSGYPILCERTVPHMKQYIANNRDQNQINVQILLEIIGELTDTNVISRTSEKEMRWLQTEARAILKTGGAFCAEGLQKVRELNQICIRKNMSPGGAADLLAATIFLCRMETLMERLKSIT
;
A
#
# COMPACT_ATOMS: atom_id res chain seq x y z
N MET A 1 17.54 34.13 14.85
CA MET A 1 16.26 34.84 14.62
C MET A 1 15.88 34.67 13.16
N LYS A 2 15.02 33.69 12.85
CA LYS A 2 14.47 33.51 11.49
C LYS A 2 13.34 34.52 11.33
N THR A 3 13.50 35.50 10.45
CA THR A 3 12.47 36.47 10.09
C THR A 3 11.27 35.74 9.49
N GLU A 4 10.08 35.97 10.07
CA GLU A 4 8.81 35.51 9.53
C GLU A 4 8.61 36.11 8.12
N ASN A 5 8.82 35.30 7.08
CA ASN A 5 8.51 35.66 5.69
C ASN A 5 6.98 35.72 5.50
N LYS A 6 6.35 36.82 5.89
CA LYS A 6 4.95 37.12 5.52
C LYS A 6 4.94 37.71 4.11
N VAL A 7 4.34 36.98 3.16
CA VAL A 7 4.14 37.45 1.78
C VAL A 7 3.29 38.73 1.76
N SER A 8 3.82 39.82 1.21
CA SER A 8 3.12 41.10 1.08
C SER A 8 2.14 41.11 -0.11
N LEU A 9 1.15 42.01 -0.11
CA LEU A 9 0.22 42.17 -1.23
C LEU A 9 0.94 42.53 -2.54
N GLU A 10 1.97 43.36 -2.46
CA GLU A 10 2.81 43.75 -3.60
C GLU A 10 3.53 42.53 -4.20
N GLN A 11 4.08 41.65 -3.36
CA GLN A 11 4.71 40.41 -3.81
C GLN A 11 3.70 39.47 -4.52
N VAL A 12 2.45 39.43 -4.06
CA VAL A 12 1.39 38.66 -4.72
C VAL A 12 1.05 39.25 -6.10
N LEU A 13 0.90 40.56 -6.21
CA LEU A 13 0.59 41.23 -7.48
C LEU A 13 1.73 41.07 -8.48
N TRP A 14 2.97 41.30 -8.05
CA TRP A 14 4.15 41.10 -8.88
C TRP A 14 4.28 39.66 -9.39
N SER A 15 4.03 38.67 -8.52
CA SER A 15 4.07 37.25 -8.93
C SER A 15 2.98 36.90 -9.95
N ARG A 16 1.79 37.53 -9.86
CA ARG A 16 0.73 37.36 -10.88
C ARG A 16 1.13 37.93 -12.23
N GLU A 17 1.74 39.11 -12.26
CA GLU A 17 2.23 39.72 -13.49
C GLU A 17 3.33 38.88 -14.13
N LYS A 18 4.31 38.44 -13.32
CA LYS A 18 5.39 37.54 -13.75
C LYS A 18 4.84 36.24 -14.33
N ARG A 19 3.82 35.64 -13.71
CA ARG A 19 3.15 34.43 -14.23
C ARG A 19 2.54 34.64 -15.60
N VAL A 20 1.82 35.75 -15.81
CA VAL A 20 1.23 36.06 -17.12
C VAL A 20 2.32 36.27 -18.16
N ALA A 21 3.44 36.91 -17.80
CA ALA A 21 4.59 37.06 -18.69
C ALA A 21 5.21 35.70 -19.07
N THR A 22 5.47 34.82 -18.10
CA THR A 22 5.98 33.46 -18.34
C THR A 22 5.03 32.65 -19.25
N GLN A 23 3.72 32.73 -19.03
CA GLN A 23 2.72 32.05 -19.87
C GLN A 23 2.80 32.52 -21.33
N LYS A 24 2.89 33.84 -21.56
CA LYS A 24 3.02 34.40 -22.91
C LYS A 24 4.31 33.95 -23.58
N GLU A 25 5.44 34.00 -22.88
CA GLU A 25 6.74 33.56 -23.40
C GLU A 25 6.71 32.08 -23.83
N LEU A 26 6.06 31.22 -23.02
CA LEU A 26 5.90 29.80 -23.36
C LEU A 26 5.04 29.58 -24.60
N PHE A 27 3.95 30.33 -24.77
CA PHE A 27 3.10 30.25 -25.97
C PHE A 27 3.79 30.79 -27.23
N GLU A 28 4.66 31.79 -27.10
CA GLU A 28 5.46 32.31 -28.21
C GLU A 28 6.49 31.29 -28.70
N LYS A 29 7.10 30.54 -27.78
CA LYS A 29 8.14 29.55 -28.08
C LYS A 29 7.59 28.19 -28.49
N TYR A 30 6.48 27.75 -27.90
CA TYR A 30 5.96 26.40 -28.05
C TYR A 30 4.47 26.41 -28.40
N PRO A 31 4.07 25.92 -29.59
CA PRO A 31 2.66 25.76 -29.92
C PRO A 31 2.08 24.57 -29.16
N GLY A 32 0.92 24.77 -28.53
CA GLY A 32 0.21 23.70 -27.84
C GLY A 32 -0.70 24.21 -26.72
N THR A 33 -1.04 23.31 -25.81
CA THR A 33 -1.78 23.59 -24.59
C THR A 33 -0.81 23.76 -23.43
N LEU A 34 -1.01 24.79 -22.61
CA LEU A 34 -0.18 25.06 -21.44
C LEU A 34 -0.90 24.59 -20.18
N ILE A 35 -0.24 23.73 -19.41
CA ILE A 35 -0.62 23.33 -18.06
C ILE A 35 0.16 24.20 -17.08
N CYS A 36 -0.55 24.88 -16.18
CA CYS A 36 0.02 25.60 -15.05
C CYS A 36 -0.35 24.86 -13.77
N PHE A 37 0.64 24.58 -12.93
CA PHE A 37 0.46 23.83 -11.69
C PHE A 37 1.03 24.60 -10.50
N MET A 38 0.23 24.72 -9.45
CA MET A 38 0.61 25.29 -8.17
C MET A 38 -0.05 24.49 -7.03
N LEU A 39 0.33 24.77 -5.79
CA LEU A 39 -0.40 24.27 -4.63
C LEU A 39 -1.39 25.31 -4.09
N ASN A 40 -2.63 24.90 -3.85
CA ASN A 40 -3.69 25.70 -3.27
C ASN A 40 -3.57 25.75 -1.74
N ILE A 41 -2.53 26.43 -1.25
CA ILE A 41 -2.21 26.53 0.18
C ILE A 41 -2.50 27.95 0.69
N PRO A 42 -3.42 28.11 1.66
CA PRO A 42 -3.72 29.40 2.28
C PRO A 42 -2.70 29.75 3.37
N GLY A 43 -2.50 31.05 3.57
CA GLY A 43 -1.64 31.60 4.61
C GLY A 43 -0.32 32.17 4.09
N PRO A 44 0.49 32.72 5.01
CA PRO A 44 1.71 33.46 4.67
C PRO A 44 2.88 32.55 4.29
N GLU A 45 2.96 31.35 4.86
CA GLU A 45 4.02 30.39 4.58
C GLU A 45 3.56 29.43 3.49
N LYS A 46 4.19 29.54 2.31
CA LYS A 46 3.89 28.75 1.12
C LYS A 46 5.08 27.98 0.55
N VAL A 47 6.26 28.20 1.13
CA VAL A 47 7.52 27.60 0.71
C VAL A 47 8.15 26.98 1.95
N ASN A 48 8.23 25.65 1.96
CA ASN A 48 8.96 24.83 2.91
C ASN A 48 9.23 23.46 2.25
N GLU A 49 10.07 22.65 2.88
CA GLU A 49 10.50 21.33 2.38
C GLU A 49 9.30 20.40 2.12
N LEU A 50 8.26 20.47 2.97
CA LEU A 50 7.06 19.65 2.80
C LEU A 50 6.29 20.01 1.53
N PHE A 51 6.05 21.30 1.31
CA PHE A 51 5.30 21.77 0.14
C PHE A 51 6.12 21.64 -1.15
N GLU A 52 7.44 21.76 -1.06
CA GLU A 52 8.34 21.43 -2.16
C GLU A 52 8.14 19.99 -2.62
N LYS A 53 8.22 19.05 -1.68
CA LYS A 53 8.03 17.63 -1.96
C LYS A 53 6.65 17.34 -2.57
N VAL A 54 5.59 17.86 -1.97
CA VAL A 54 4.21 17.68 -2.49
C VAL A 54 4.06 18.28 -3.89
N PHE A 55 4.74 19.39 -4.18
CA PHE A 55 4.75 20.00 -5.50
C PHE A 55 5.47 19.12 -6.52
N TYR A 56 6.69 18.66 -6.26
CA TYR A 56 7.39 17.80 -7.21
C TYR A 56 6.68 16.46 -7.42
N GLU A 57 6.10 15.87 -6.38
CA GLU A 57 5.23 14.69 -6.51
C GLU A 57 4.00 14.98 -7.39
N GLY A 58 3.39 16.17 -7.25
CA GLY A 58 2.31 16.62 -8.13
C GLY A 58 2.76 16.74 -9.59
N MET A 59 3.95 17.29 -9.84
CA MET A 59 4.54 17.38 -11.17
C MET A 59 4.80 16.00 -11.80
N GLU A 60 5.29 15.04 -11.03
CA GLU A 60 5.45 13.65 -11.48
C GLU A 60 4.11 13.00 -11.78
N LYS A 61 3.09 13.18 -10.94
CA LYS A 61 1.73 12.68 -11.20
C LYS A 61 1.13 13.24 -12.49
N ILE A 62 1.35 14.53 -12.77
CA ILE A 62 0.94 15.16 -14.03
C ILE A 62 1.68 14.50 -15.20
N GLN A 63 3.01 14.39 -15.12
CA GLN A 63 3.84 13.81 -16.17
C GLN A 63 3.44 12.35 -16.46
N ASN A 64 3.33 11.51 -15.44
CA ASN A 64 2.92 10.11 -15.58
C ASN A 64 1.54 9.99 -16.22
N LYS A 65 0.60 10.87 -15.84
CA LYS A 65 -0.76 10.86 -16.42
C LYS A 65 -0.74 11.21 -17.92
N LEU A 66 0.12 12.14 -18.33
CA LEU A 66 0.32 12.49 -19.74
C LEU A 66 0.95 11.32 -20.51
N GLU A 67 1.97 10.67 -19.96
CA GLU A 67 2.66 9.54 -20.57
C GLU A 67 1.76 8.32 -20.76
N MET A 68 0.92 8.01 -19.76
CA MET A 68 -0.08 6.93 -19.87
C MET A 68 -1.04 7.15 -21.04
N GLU A 69 -1.40 8.41 -21.30
CA GLU A 69 -2.27 8.81 -22.42
C GLU A 69 -1.48 9.11 -23.70
N LYS A 70 -0.16 8.84 -23.69
CA LYS A 70 0.78 9.07 -24.81
C LYS A 70 0.80 10.53 -25.30
N ILE A 71 0.57 11.48 -24.40
CA ILE A 71 0.66 12.91 -24.68
C ILE A 71 2.10 13.37 -24.51
N SER A 72 2.66 14.01 -25.54
CA SER A 72 4.04 14.50 -25.52
C SER A 72 4.15 15.86 -24.83
N THR A 73 5.13 15.99 -23.93
CA THR A 73 5.51 17.25 -23.27
C THR A 73 6.65 17.92 -24.05
N GLU A 74 6.41 19.12 -24.59
CA GLU A 74 7.39 19.89 -25.39
C GLU A 74 8.31 20.74 -24.54
N ALA A 75 7.77 21.29 -23.45
CA ALA A 75 8.52 22.14 -22.54
C ALA A 75 8.06 21.88 -21.11
N ARG A 76 9.02 21.91 -20.18
CA ARG A 76 8.78 21.86 -18.75
C ARG A 76 9.62 22.92 -18.07
N LEU A 77 8.98 23.73 -17.24
CA LEU A 77 9.61 24.79 -16.47
C LEU A 77 9.09 24.76 -15.03
N VAL A 78 9.98 24.90 -14.07
CA VAL A 78 9.64 25.04 -12.65
C VAL A 78 10.27 26.32 -12.15
N GLN A 79 9.51 27.10 -11.39
CA GLN A 79 9.97 28.32 -10.75
C GLN A 79 9.62 28.28 -9.27
N GLU A 80 10.57 28.70 -8.43
CA GLU A 80 10.33 28.97 -7.01
C GLU A 80 10.12 30.48 -6.82
N ASN A 81 9.03 30.86 -6.18
CA ASN A 81 8.76 32.23 -5.76
C ASN A 81 8.36 32.23 -4.28
N ILE A 82 8.48 33.37 -3.61
CA ILE A 82 8.01 33.52 -2.21
C ILE A 82 6.51 33.22 -2.05
N THR A 83 5.75 33.33 -3.14
CA THR A 83 4.32 33.00 -3.20
C THR A 83 4.02 31.51 -3.37
N GLY A 84 5.04 30.66 -3.46
CA GLY A 84 4.95 29.22 -3.71
C GLY A 84 5.65 28.78 -5.00
N TYR A 85 5.70 27.46 -5.20
CA TYR A 85 6.23 26.81 -6.41
C TYR A 85 5.23 26.91 -7.57
N GLU A 86 5.76 27.14 -8.77
CA GLU A 86 5.00 27.24 -10.01
C GLU A 86 5.59 26.28 -11.06
N GLY A 87 4.74 25.42 -11.61
CA GLY A 87 5.10 24.45 -12.64
C GLY A 87 4.37 24.75 -13.94
N TYR A 88 5.09 24.64 -15.05
CA TYR A 88 4.55 24.87 -16.38
C TYR A 88 4.93 23.70 -17.28
N LEU A 89 3.95 23.15 -17.98
CA LEU A 89 4.16 22.12 -18.99
C LEU A 89 3.44 22.50 -20.28
N VAL A 90 4.14 22.56 -21.41
CA VAL A 90 3.52 22.72 -22.73
C VAL A 90 3.38 21.36 -23.36
N VAL A 91 2.17 21.01 -23.80
CA VAL A 91 1.86 19.69 -24.38
C VAL A 91 1.20 19.82 -25.75
N LYS A 92 1.43 18.83 -26.62
CA LYS A 92 0.78 18.72 -27.94
C LYS A 92 -0.48 17.86 -27.84
N ALA A 93 -1.53 18.41 -27.28
CA ALA A 93 -2.83 17.76 -27.18
C ALA A 93 -3.95 18.81 -27.20
N ASP A 94 -5.19 18.34 -27.36
CA ASP A 94 -6.38 19.19 -27.24
C ASP A 94 -6.58 19.66 -25.79
N GLY A 95 -6.92 20.94 -25.61
CA GLY A 95 -7.03 21.54 -24.28
C GLY A 95 -8.14 20.92 -23.43
N TYR A 96 -9.25 20.51 -24.05
CA TYR A 96 -10.35 19.84 -23.34
C TYR A 96 -9.94 18.45 -22.87
N GLN A 97 -9.24 17.68 -23.71
CA GLN A 97 -8.66 16.39 -23.32
C GLN A 97 -7.72 16.55 -22.12
N VAL A 98 -6.77 17.49 -22.20
CA VAL A 98 -5.81 17.76 -21.12
C VAL A 98 -6.54 18.19 -19.86
N LYS A 99 -7.52 19.10 -19.94
CA LYS A 99 -8.27 19.57 -18.77
C LYS A 99 -9.03 18.45 -18.08
N LYS A 100 -9.61 17.50 -18.84
CA LYS A 100 -10.27 16.31 -18.26
C LYS A 100 -9.30 15.47 -17.44
N LEU A 101 -8.08 15.25 -17.94
CA LEU A 101 -7.04 14.50 -17.21
C LEU A 101 -6.61 15.22 -15.93
N MET A 102 -6.43 16.54 -16.00
CA MET A 102 -6.05 17.36 -14.85
C MET A 102 -7.15 17.40 -13.78
N ILE A 103 -8.43 17.47 -14.19
CA ILE A 103 -9.58 17.37 -13.28
C ILE A 103 -9.57 16.04 -12.53
N ALA A 104 -9.26 14.93 -13.20
CA ALA A 104 -9.17 13.62 -12.55
C ALA A 104 -8.06 13.59 -11.48
N LEU A 105 -6.93 14.26 -11.72
CA LEU A 105 -5.87 14.42 -10.71
C LEU A 105 -6.35 15.28 -9.54
N GLU A 106 -7.04 16.40 -9.79
CA GLU A 106 -7.57 17.31 -8.75
C GLU A 106 -8.62 16.67 -7.82
N GLU A 107 -9.27 15.59 -8.27
CA GLU A 107 -10.30 14.86 -7.52
C GLU A 107 -9.72 13.76 -6.62
N THR A 108 -8.42 13.44 -6.76
CA THR A 108 -7.72 12.59 -5.81
C THR A 108 -7.59 13.29 -4.44
N LYS A 109 -7.32 12.52 -3.38
CA LYS A 109 -7.26 13.01 -2.00
C LYS A 109 -6.23 14.13 -1.81
N ILE A 110 -4.97 13.88 -2.18
CA ILE A 110 -3.91 14.90 -2.21
C ILE A 110 -4.13 15.91 -3.33
N GLY A 111 -4.76 15.49 -4.44
CA GLY A 111 -5.10 16.33 -5.57
C GLY A 111 -6.00 17.50 -5.23
N ARG A 112 -6.76 17.44 -4.13
CA ARG A 112 -7.52 18.58 -3.60
C ARG A 112 -6.63 19.78 -3.23
N LEU A 113 -5.33 19.56 -3.04
CA LEU A 113 -4.32 20.60 -2.80
C LEU A 113 -3.71 21.16 -4.08
N TYR A 114 -3.93 20.52 -5.23
CA TYR A 114 -3.37 20.93 -6.51
C TYR A 114 -4.21 22.03 -7.14
N ASP A 115 -3.61 23.08 -7.65
CA ASP A 115 -4.24 24.09 -8.51
C ASP A 115 -3.72 23.87 -9.93
N ILE A 116 -4.51 23.19 -10.77
CA ILE A 116 -4.10 22.82 -12.13
C ILE A 116 -4.95 23.56 -13.16
N ASP A 117 -4.35 24.58 -13.75
CA ASP A 117 -4.94 25.38 -14.81
C ASP A 117 -4.47 24.87 -16.18
N VAL A 118 -5.40 24.87 -17.13
CA VAL A 118 -5.13 24.49 -18.53
C VAL A 118 -5.54 25.66 -19.40
N LEU A 119 -4.59 26.11 -20.21
CA LEU A 119 -4.68 27.31 -21.01
C LEU A 119 -4.44 26.93 -22.47
N GLU A 120 -5.23 27.50 -23.37
CA GLU A 120 -5.00 27.49 -24.81
C GLU A 120 -4.37 28.80 -25.29
N LYS A 121 -4.14 28.90 -26.60
CA LYS A 121 -3.65 30.13 -27.24
C LYS A 121 -4.44 31.36 -26.75
N GLU A 122 -3.74 32.49 -26.75
CA GLU A 122 -4.25 33.78 -26.24
C GLU A 122 -4.54 33.78 -24.73
N ASN A 123 -4.01 32.79 -24.00
CA ASN A 123 -4.17 32.63 -22.56
C ASN A 123 -5.63 32.34 -22.13
N THR A 124 -6.40 31.70 -23.02
CA THR A 124 -7.79 31.31 -22.76
C THR A 124 -7.83 30.13 -21.80
N LYS A 125 -8.42 30.33 -20.62
CA LYS A 125 -8.52 29.31 -19.58
C LYS A 125 -9.72 28.39 -19.79
N ILE A 126 -9.46 27.09 -19.88
CA ILE A 126 -10.49 26.06 -19.89
C ILE A 126 -10.90 25.76 -18.44
N SER A 127 -12.16 26.04 -18.13
CA SER A 127 -12.75 25.86 -16.81
C SER A 127 -13.41 24.48 -16.66
N ARG A 128 -13.68 24.08 -15.41
CA ARG A 128 -14.44 22.84 -15.12
C ARG A 128 -15.86 22.88 -15.72
N LYS A 129 -16.46 24.07 -15.77
CA LYS A 129 -17.81 24.29 -16.30
C LYS A 129 -17.89 24.04 -17.80
N ASP A 130 -16.82 24.34 -18.53
CA ASP A 130 -16.75 24.14 -19.99
C ASP A 130 -16.81 22.65 -20.36
N LEU A 131 -16.45 21.75 -19.43
CA LEU A 131 -16.53 20.30 -19.56
C LEU A 131 -17.74 19.68 -18.81
N GLY A 132 -18.65 20.50 -18.27
CA GLY A 132 -19.80 20.02 -17.50
C GLY A 132 -19.49 19.46 -16.11
N PHE A 133 -18.28 19.67 -15.58
CA PHE A 133 -17.93 19.25 -14.23
C PHE A 133 -18.41 20.25 -13.17
N PRO A 134 -18.78 19.78 -11.97
CA PRO A 134 -19.17 20.66 -10.87
C PRO A 134 -17.99 21.50 -10.38
N GLU A 135 -18.32 22.61 -9.71
CA GLU A 135 -17.36 23.43 -8.99
C GLU A 135 -16.64 22.62 -7.90
N ARG A 136 -15.42 23.06 -7.58
CA ARG A 136 -14.61 22.40 -6.57
C ARG A 136 -15.21 22.58 -5.18
N LYS A 137 -15.27 21.50 -4.42
CA LYS A 137 -15.79 21.51 -3.05
C LYS A 137 -14.74 22.00 -2.06
N CYS A 138 -15.17 22.79 -1.08
CA CYS A 138 -14.39 23.28 0.05
C CYS A 138 -13.72 22.12 0.79
N LEU A 139 -12.47 22.31 1.21
CA LEU A 139 -11.68 21.32 1.96
C LEU A 139 -12.36 20.85 3.25
N LEU A 140 -13.20 21.71 3.86
CA LEU A 140 -13.78 21.48 5.19
C LEU A 140 -15.30 21.17 5.19
N CYS A 141 -16.13 21.87 4.39
CA CYS A 141 -17.59 21.78 4.54
C CYS A 141 -18.38 21.40 3.27
N ASN A 142 -17.73 20.85 2.25
CA ASN A 142 -18.33 20.38 0.98
C ASN A 142 -19.09 21.42 0.12
N ASN A 143 -19.36 22.63 0.61
CA ASN A 143 -19.86 23.76 -0.18
C ASN A 143 -18.88 24.15 -1.28
N PRO A 144 -19.31 24.89 -2.32
CA PRO A 144 -18.38 25.42 -3.32
C PRO A 144 -17.24 26.23 -2.69
N ALA A 145 -16.00 25.92 -3.07
CA ALA A 145 -14.80 26.50 -2.46
C ALA A 145 -14.73 28.02 -2.66
N CYS A 146 -15.16 28.52 -3.83
CA CYS A 146 -15.22 29.95 -4.14
C CYS A 146 -16.12 30.72 -3.15
N GLN A 147 -17.26 30.15 -2.79
CA GLN A 147 -18.18 30.76 -1.82
C GLN A 147 -17.54 30.84 -0.44
N CYS A 148 -16.91 29.76 0.03
CA CYS A 148 -16.25 29.72 1.34
C CYS A 148 -15.04 30.68 1.41
N GLY A 149 -14.30 30.82 0.31
CA GLY A 149 -13.17 31.74 0.21
C GLY A 149 -13.60 33.21 0.27
N ARG A 150 -14.69 33.58 -0.43
CA ARG A 150 -15.24 34.95 -0.40
C ARG A 150 -15.79 35.33 0.96
N SER A 151 -16.52 34.44 1.61
CA SER A 151 -17.10 34.69 2.93
C SER A 151 -16.13 34.51 4.09
N ARG A 152 -14.90 34.04 3.82
CA ARG A 152 -13.90 33.65 4.84
C ARG A 152 -14.52 32.75 5.92
N LYS A 153 -15.36 31.80 5.49
CA LYS A 153 -16.15 30.94 6.38
C LYS A 153 -15.29 30.12 7.36
N HIS A 154 -14.06 29.80 6.96
CA HIS A 154 -13.12 28.99 7.75
C HIS A 154 -11.85 29.78 8.05
N SER A 155 -11.25 29.51 9.19
CA SER A 155 -9.98 30.12 9.56
C SER A 155 -8.82 29.52 8.73
N ILE A 156 -7.73 30.27 8.61
CA ILE A 156 -6.50 29.77 7.96
C ILE A 156 -5.93 28.57 8.74
N GLU A 157 -6.08 28.58 10.07
CA GLU A 157 -5.61 27.51 10.95
C GLU A 157 -6.35 26.19 10.69
N GLU A 158 -7.69 26.22 10.59
CA GLU A 158 -8.50 25.04 10.28
C GLU A 158 -8.13 24.45 8.92
N LEU A 159 -7.96 25.32 7.91
CA LEU A 159 -7.54 24.91 6.58
C LEU A 159 -6.14 24.28 6.59
N ARG A 160 -5.18 24.91 7.27
CA ARG A 160 -3.81 24.37 7.39
C ARG A 160 -3.82 23.03 8.09
N LYS A 161 -4.53 22.88 9.21
CA LYS A 161 -4.66 21.58 9.91
C LYS A 161 -5.17 20.49 8.96
N LYS A 162 -6.18 20.80 8.14
CA LYS A 162 -6.70 19.83 7.16
C LYS A 162 -5.70 19.51 6.05
N ILE A 163 -4.97 20.51 5.55
CA ILE A 163 -3.93 20.33 4.53
C ILE A 163 -2.82 19.41 5.04
N TYR A 164 -2.27 19.69 6.22
CA TYR A 164 -1.24 18.84 6.83
C TYR A 164 -1.75 17.41 7.07
N GLY A 165 -3.01 17.24 7.50
CA GLY A 165 -3.63 15.92 7.62
C GLY A 165 -3.71 15.16 6.28
N ILE A 166 -4.08 15.84 5.18
CA ILE A 166 -4.12 15.23 3.84
C ILE A 166 -2.72 14.79 3.41
N ILE A 167 -1.71 15.65 3.60
CA ILE A 167 -0.32 15.33 3.24
C ILE A 167 0.20 14.17 4.08
N TRP A 168 -0.05 14.18 5.39
CA TRP A 168 0.33 13.11 6.31
C TRP A 168 -0.28 11.77 5.89
N GLU A 169 -1.59 11.73 5.63
CA GLU A 169 -2.25 10.49 5.23
C GLU A 169 -1.74 9.95 3.88
N GLU A 170 -1.38 10.82 2.93
CA GLU A 170 -0.77 10.42 1.65
C GLU A 170 0.64 9.83 1.86
N GLN A 171 1.49 10.50 2.64
CA GLN A 171 2.84 10.02 2.97
C GLN A 171 2.80 8.70 3.74
N LEU A 172 1.86 8.58 4.68
CA LEU A 172 1.63 7.38 5.45
C LEU A 172 1.20 6.22 4.54
N GLN A 173 0.24 6.44 3.64
CA GLN A 173 -0.18 5.41 2.68
C GLN A 173 0.99 4.96 1.79
N ARG A 174 1.79 5.89 1.27
CA ARG A 174 2.95 5.59 0.43
C ARG A 174 4.01 4.80 1.19
N GLY A 175 4.32 5.21 2.43
CA GLY A 175 5.25 4.49 3.30
C GLY A 175 4.79 3.06 3.55
N VAL A 176 3.52 2.87 3.88
CA VAL A 176 2.95 1.53 4.10
C VAL A 176 2.96 0.69 2.82
N ALA A 177 2.65 1.26 1.66
CA ALA A 177 2.71 0.54 0.38
C ALA A 177 4.13 0.04 0.07
N ALA A 178 5.14 0.86 0.36
CA ALA A 178 6.54 0.45 0.25
C ALA A 178 6.89 -0.69 1.21
N GLU A 179 6.50 -0.61 2.49
CA GLU A 179 6.79 -1.69 3.45
C GLU A 179 6.08 -3.00 3.09
N ILE A 180 4.84 -2.93 2.62
CA ILE A 180 4.11 -4.10 2.10
C ILE A 180 4.85 -4.70 0.91
N SER A 181 5.23 -3.87 -0.07
CA SER A 181 5.94 -4.35 -1.27
C SER A 181 7.25 -5.04 -0.89
N GLN A 182 8.02 -4.47 0.05
CA GLN A 182 9.25 -5.07 0.55
C GLN A 182 8.96 -6.41 1.25
N ALA A 183 7.98 -6.46 2.16
CA ALA A 183 7.64 -7.69 2.86
C ALA A 183 7.22 -8.84 1.92
N LEU A 184 6.41 -8.53 0.89
CA LEU A 184 5.99 -9.52 -0.11
C LEU A 184 7.17 -10.00 -0.95
N MET A 185 8.03 -9.10 -1.43
CA MET A 185 9.18 -9.49 -2.25
C MET A 185 10.27 -10.20 -1.43
N GLU A 186 10.48 -9.84 -0.17
CA GLU A 186 11.41 -10.54 0.73
C GLU A 186 10.96 -11.98 1.00
N GLU A 187 9.65 -12.22 1.17
CA GLU A 187 9.09 -13.58 1.25
C GLU A 187 9.40 -14.37 -0.03
N VAL A 188 9.14 -13.77 -1.20
CA VAL A 188 9.35 -14.42 -2.49
C VAL A 188 10.83 -14.73 -2.71
N TYR A 189 11.73 -13.84 -2.29
CA TYR A 189 13.17 -14.01 -2.49
C TYR A 189 13.85 -14.91 -1.45
N THR A 190 13.14 -15.32 -0.39
CA THR A 190 13.67 -16.24 0.62
C THR A 190 14.03 -17.57 -0.04
N THR A 191 15.30 -17.97 0.02
CA THR A 191 15.84 -19.11 -0.73
C THR A 191 16.81 -19.94 0.14
N PRO A 192 16.73 -21.28 0.19
CA PRO A 192 15.76 -22.14 -0.48
C PRO A 192 14.40 -22.14 0.25
N LYS A 193 13.31 -22.29 -0.50
CA LYS A 193 11.93 -22.23 0.02
C LYS A 193 11.15 -23.54 -0.27
N PRO A 194 11.10 -24.50 0.67
CA PRO A 194 10.60 -25.84 0.38
C PRO A 194 9.20 -25.92 -0.26
N GLY A 195 9.14 -26.30 -1.53
CA GLY A 195 7.90 -26.48 -2.29
C GLY A 195 7.20 -25.20 -2.74
N LEU A 196 7.83 -24.04 -2.52
CA LEU A 196 7.29 -22.72 -2.84
C LEU A 196 8.15 -22.04 -3.91
N VAL A 197 7.59 -21.03 -4.57
CA VAL A 197 8.32 -20.22 -5.56
C VAL A 197 9.40 -19.39 -4.84
N ASP A 198 10.64 -19.49 -5.30
CA ASP A 198 11.75 -18.64 -4.86
C ASP A 198 12.67 -18.25 -6.03
N ARG A 199 13.88 -17.74 -5.72
CA ARG A 199 14.85 -17.30 -6.74
C ARG A 199 15.49 -18.45 -7.52
N GLU A 200 15.52 -19.65 -6.94
CA GLU A 200 16.15 -20.83 -7.53
C GLU A 200 15.15 -21.62 -8.38
N ASP A 201 13.89 -21.75 -7.94
CA ASP A 201 12.88 -22.53 -8.67
C ASP A 201 11.42 -22.09 -8.42
N THR A 202 10.48 -22.74 -9.13
CA THR A 202 9.03 -22.47 -9.00
C THR A 202 8.35 -23.35 -7.94
N GLY A 203 9.12 -24.07 -7.12
CA GLY A 203 8.62 -25.02 -6.15
C GLY A 203 7.73 -26.08 -6.78
N ALA A 204 6.63 -26.42 -6.09
CA ALA A 204 5.65 -27.37 -6.58
C ALA A 204 4.69 -26.78 -7.65
N HIS A 205 4.95 -25.57 -8.16
CA HIS A 205 4.09 -24.89 -9.12
C HIS A 205 4.62 -24.90 -10.54
N THR A 206 3.71 -24.90 -11.49
CA THR A 206 4.00 -24.84 -12.94
C THR A 206 3.39 -23.61 -13.61
N ASP A 207 2.56 -22.87 -12.89
CA ASP A 207 1.74 -21.73 -13.35
C ASP A 207 2.24 -20.37 -12.82
N MET A 208 3.20 -20.36 -11.89
CA MET A 208 3.73 -19.15 -11.27
C MET A 208 5.25 -19.22 -11.06
N ASN A 209 5.89 -18.05 -11.07
CA ASN A 209 7.31 -17.84 -10.79
C ASN A 209 7.52 -16.46 -10.14
N CYS A 210 8.76 -16.10 -9.80
CA CYS A 210 9.07 -14.80 -9.19
C CYS A 210 8.51 -13.59 -9.96
N GLN A 211 8.51 -13.62 -11.30
CA GLN A 211 7.98 -12.51 -12.09
C GLN A 211 6.46 -12.39 -11.96
N THR A 212 5.74 -13.51 -11.88
CA THR A 212 4.30 -13.51 -11.59
C THR A 212 4.02 -12.89 -10.23
N PHE A 213 4.84 -13.22 -9.22
CA PHE A 213 4.75 -12.63 -7.88
C PHE A 213 5.06 -11.13 -7.88
N GLN A 214 6.08 -10.68 -8.60
CA GLN A 214 6.40 -9.26 -8.74
C GLN A 214 5.22 -8.46 -9.32
N LYS A 215 4.66 -8.91 -10.46
CA LYS A 215 3.47 -8.29 -11.07
C LYS A 215 2.30 -8.24 -10.11
N SER A 216 2.13 -9.31 -9.33
CA SER A 216 1.08 -9.38 -8.32
C SER A 216 1.30 -8.36 -7.20
N THR A 217 2.52 -8.23 -6.67
CA THR A 217 2.87 -7.25 -5.63
C THR A 217 2.60 -5.83 -6.10
N GLU A 218 3.07 -5.48 -7.30
CA GLU A 218 2.84 -4.16 -7.92
C GLU A 218 1.34 -3.84 -8.05
N ALA A 219 0.51 -4.85 -8.32
CA ALA A 219 -0.93 -4.68 -8.50
C ALA A 219 -1.72 -4.50 -7.18
N ILE A 220 -1.21 -4.98 -6.04
CA ILE A 220 -1.98 -5.05 -4.78
C ILE A 220 -1.44 -4.17 -3.66
N ALA A 221 -0.17 -3.75 -3.69
CA ALA A 221 0.46 -3.06 -2.57
C ALA A 221 -0.26 -1.75 -2.17
N GLU A 222 -0.65 -0.92 -3.16
CA GLU A 222 -1.38 0.33 -2.89
C GLU A 222 -2.77 0.08 -2.30
N ASP A 223 -3.45 -0.98 -2.73
CA ASP A 223 -4.77 -1.35 -2.22
C ASP A 223 -4.68 -1.83 -0.77
N LEU A 224 -3.66 -2.64 -0.43
CA LEU A 224 -3.40 -3.07 0.95
C LEU A 224 -3.02 -1.88 1.85
N ALA A 225 -2.23 -0.93 1.33
CA ALA A 225 -1.97 0.32 2.05
C ALA A 225 -3.22 1.18 2.23
N ALA A 226 -4.15 1.18 1.28
CA ALA A 226 -5.44 1.83 1.45
C ALA A 226 -6.30 1.15 2.54
N MET A 227 -6.15 -0.16 2.76
CA MET A 227 -6.78 -0.86 3.89
C MET A 227 -6.18 -0.43 5.24
N PHE A 228 -4.87 -0.16 5.30
CA PHE A 228 -4.24 0.48 6.47
C PHE A 228 -4.84 1.86 6.74
N VAL A 229 -4.95 2.71 5.72
CA VAL A 229 -5.53 4.07 5.86
C VAL A 229 -6.98 3.99 6.31
N ALA A 230 -7.75 3.04 5.78
CA ALA A 230 -9.12 2.79 6.23
C ALA A 230 -9.16 2.47 7.73
N GLY A 231 -8.24 1.64 8.23
CA GLY A 231 -8.07 1.37 9.65
C GLY A 231 -7.70 2.61 10.45
N TYR A 232 -6.70 3.38 9.98
CA TYR A 232 -6.24 4.61 10.62
C TYR A 232 -7.34 5.65 10.79
N SER A 233 -8.17 5.86 9.77
CA SER A 233 -9.28 6.82 9.80
C SER A 233 -10.58 6.30 10.44
N TRP A 234 -10.60 5.06 10.96
CA TRP A 234 -11.84 4.44 11.44
C TRP A 234 -12.20 4.78 12.89
N GLU A 235 -13.15 5.70 13.10
CA GLU A 235 -13.53 6.14 14.45
C GLU A 235 -14.50 5.21 15.20
N ALA A 236 -15.12 4.24 14.51
CA ALA A 236 -16.08 3.30 15.11
C ALA A 236 -15.41 2.01 15.61
N ALA A 237 -16.23 1.09 16.16
CA ALA A 237 -15.74 -0.20 16.65
C ALA A 237 -15.11 -1.02 15.50
N PRO A 238 -13.96 -1.71 15.72
CA PRO A 238 -13.25 -2.42 14.65
C PRO A 238 -14.09 -3.44 13.89
N GLU A 239 -15.03 -4.12 14.55
CA GLU A 239 -15.91 -5.14 13.94
C GLU A 239 -16.75 -4.57 12.79
N THR A 240 -17.11 -3.29 12.89
CA THR A 240 -17.95 -2.62 11.89
C THR A 240 -17.18 -2.29 10.60
N LEU A 241 -15.84 -2.30 10.65
CA LEU A 241 -14.98 -2.07 9.48
C LEU A 241 -14.82 -3.33 8.62
N PHE A 242 -14.86 -4.52 9.23
CA PHE A 242 -14.53 -5.77 8.54
C PHE A 242 -15.40 -6.07 7.29
N PRO A 243 -16.72 -5.80 7.27
CA PRO A 243 -17.51 -5.97 6.05
C PRO A 243 -17.05 -5.06 4.89
N LEU A 244 -16.62 -3.84 5.19
CA LEU A 244 -16.09 -2.92 4.18
C LEU A 244 -14.70 -3.36 3.70
N LEU A 245 -13.87 -3.85 4.62
CA LEU A 245 -12.56 -4.42 4.32
C LEU A 245 -12.69 -5.63 3.39
N ARG A 246 -13.68 -6.50 3.64
CA ARG A 246 -13.97 -7.68 2.82
C ARG A 246 -14.27 -7.32 1.37
N GLU A 247 -15.10 -6.30 1.13
CA GLU A 247 -15.40 -5.85 -0.24
C GLU A 247 -14.19 -5.23 -0.93
N ARG A 248 -13.30 -4.56 -0.18
CA ARG A 248 -12.01 -4.10 -0.72
C ARG A 248 -11.11 -5.28 -1.08
N GLY A 249 -10.98 -6.26 -0.19
CA GLY A 249 -10.18 -7.47 -0.42
C GLY A 249 -10.58 -8.21 -1.70
N LYS A 250 -11.89 -8.38 -1.95
CA LYS A 250 -12.39 -8.98 -3.19
C LYS A 250 -11.94 -8.21 -4.45
N LYS A 251 -12.02 -6.89 -4.45
CA LYS A 251 -11.56 -6.06 -5.57
C LYS A 251 -10.04 -6.14 -5.76
N THR A 252 -9.30 -6.23 -4.65
CA THR A 252 -7.85 -6.43 -4.69
C THR A 252 -7.49 -7.81 -5.25
N GLU A 253 -8.27 -8.86 -4.91
CA GLU A 253 -8.14 -10.18 -5.54
C GLU A 253 -8.40 -10.12 -7.06
N GLU A 254 -9.44 -9.40 -7.51
CA GLU A 254 -9.72 -9.22 -8.94
C GLU A 254 -8.55 -8.55 -9.68
N LYS A 255 -7.94 -7.50 -9.10
CA LYS A 255 -6.74 -6.85 -9.66
C LYS A 255 -5.55 -7.79 -9.72
N MET A 256 -5.34 -8.57 -8.65
CA MET A 256 -4.29 -9.59 -8.60
C MET A 256 -4.45 -10.58 -9.75
N PHE A 257 -5.64 -11.17 -9.91
CA PHE A 257 -5.91 -12.11 -11.00
C PHE A 257 -5.76 -11.47 -12.38
N ALA A 258 -6.18 -10.22 -12.56
CA ALA A 258 -5.99 -9.51 -13.83
C ALA A 258 -4.50 -9.32 -14.16
N ALA A 259 -3.68 -8.95 -13.17
CA ALA A 259 -2.24 -8.72 -13.34
C ALA A 259 -1.44 -10.02 -13.58
N THR A 260 -1.92 -11.15 -13.06
CA THR A 260 -1.23 -12.44 -13.14
C THR A 260 -1.77 -13.37 -14.23
N GLY A 261 -2.75 -12.92 -15.03
CA GLY A 261 -3.36 -13.76 -16.07
C GLY A 261 -4.21 -14.90 -15.50
N GLY A 262 -4.84 -14.69 -14.34
CA GLY A 262 -5.72 -15.66 -13.67
C GLY A 262 -5.01 -16.57 -12.66
N VAL A 263 -3.72 -16.37 -12.42
CA VAL A 263 -2.92 -17.19 -11.49
C VAL A 263 -3.10 -16.71 -10.05
N ASN A 264 -3.31 -17.65 -9.13
CA ASN A 264 -3.49 -17.37 -7.71
C ASN A 264 -2.12 -17.26 -6.99
N THR A 265 -1.54 -16.06 -6.95
CA THR A 265 -0.26 -15.79 -6.28
C THR A 265 -0.40 -15.36 -4.82
N HIS A 266 -1.31 -14.43 -4.53
CA HIS A 266 -1.38 -13.70 -3.26
C HIS A 266 -2.77 -13.68 -2.63
N LYS A 267 -3.68 -14.59 -2.98
CA LYS A 267 -5.04 -14.57 -2.40
C LYS A 267 -5.05 -14.69 -0.88
N GLY A 268 -4.22 -15.59 -0.33
CA GLY A 268 -4.05 -15.74 1.12
C GLY A 268 -3.41 -14.51 1.75
N ILE A 269 -2.35 -13.98 1.14
CA ILE A 269 -1.71 -12.71 1.50
C ILE A 269 -2.70 -11.54 1.55
N ILE A 270 -3.56 -11.36 0.54
CA ILE A 270 -4.53 -10.25 0.50
C ILE A 270 -5.44 -10.30 1.73
N PHE A 271 -5.88 -11.50 2.12
CA PHE A 271 -6.68 -11.69 3.33
C PHE A 271 -5.87 -11.38 4.59
N THR A 272 -4.70 -11.99 4.75
CA THR A 272 -3.86 -11.87 5.96
C THR A 272 -3.30 -10.46 6.14
N ILE A 273 -2.57 -9.95 5.15
CA ILE A 273 -1.98 -8.62 5.18
C ILE A 273 -3.06 -7.54 5.14
N GLY A 274 -4.18 -7.73 4.43
CA GLY A 274 -5.28 -6.77 4.44
C GLY A 274 -5.84 -6.55 5.85
N ILE A 275 -6.07 -7.64 6.60
CA ILE A 275 -6.51 -7.60 8.00
C ILE A 275 -5.45 -6.97 8.91
N LEU A 276 -4.20 -7.42 8.82
CA LEU A 276 -3.12 -6.93 9.67
C LEU A 276 -2.78 -5.46 9.39
N ALA A 277 -2.81 -5.03 8.12
CA ALA A 277 -2.59 -3.63 7.74
C ALA A 277 -3.70 -2.73 8.27
N THR A 278 -4.97 -3.14 8.17
CA THR A 278 -6.07 -2.40 8.79
C THR A 278 -5.93 -2.31 10.31
N ALA A 279 -5.59 -3.42 10.97
CA ALA A 279 -5.36 -3.45 12.42
C ALA A 279 -4.17 -2.57 12.84
N ALA A 280 -3.08 -2.56 12.05
CA ALA A 280 -1.94 -1.67 12.26
C ALA A 280 -2.32 -0.19 12.13
N GLY A 281 -3.21 0.16 11.19
CA GLY A 281 -3.74 1.51 11.07
C GLY A 281 -4.54 1.93 12.31
N ILE A 282 -5.41 1.05 12.82
CA ILE A 282 -6.16 1.28 14.07
C ILE A 282 -5.20 1.42 15.26
N SER A 283 -4.19 0.54 15.36
CA SER A 283 -3.15 0.58 16.40
C SER A 283 -2.43 1.93 16.40
N LEU A 284 -1.94 2.38 15.23
CA LEU A 284 -1.27 3.67 15.10
C LEU A 284 -2.15 4.85 15.54
N ARG A 285 -3.44 4.84 15.18
CA ARG A 285 -4.36 5.90 15.61
C ARG A 285 -4.55 5.89 17.13
N ASN A 286 -4.79 4.71 17.70
CA ASN A 286 -5.16 4.59 19.11
C ASN A 286 -3.98 4.81 20.06
N PHE A 287 -2.78 4.38 19.67
CA PHE A 287 -1.61 4.32 20.55
C PHE A 287 -0.43 5.20 20.09
N GLY A 288 -0.45 5.71 18.85
CA GLY A 288 0.65 6.49 18.27
C GLY A 288 1.86 5.63 17.84
N THR A 289 1.83 4.33 18.10
CA THR A 289 2.82 3.33 17.69
C THR A 289 2.12 2.13 17.05
N ILE A 290 2.90 1.25 16.42
CA ILE A 290 2.41 -0.01 15.87
C ILE A 290 3.21 -1.10 16.56
N GLU A 291 2.56 -1.87 17.44
CA GLU A 291 3.15 -3.05 18.07
C GLU A 291 2.45 -4.30 17.56
N SER A 292 3.22 -5.34 17.22
CA SER A 292 2.66 -6.58 16.64
C SER A 292 1.61 -7.24 17.54
N GLU A 293 1.77 -7.17 18.86
CA GLU A 293 0.79 -7.66 19.83
C GLU A 293 -0.56 -6.93 19.73
N ASP A 294 -0.54 -5.60 19.64
CA ASP A 294 -1.75 -4.79 19.47
C ASP A 294 -2.41 -5.03 18.11
N VAL A 295 -1.62 -5.15 17.05
CA VAL A 295 -2.12 -5.46 15.71
C VAL A 295 -2.84 -6.81 15.72
N CYS A 296 -2.24 -7.83 16.34
CA CYS A 296 -2.81 -9.16 16.48
C CYS A 296 -4.11 -9.14 17.29
N ARG A 297 -4.14 -8.44 18.43
CA ARG A 297 -5.35 -8.27 19.26
C ARG A 297 -6.47 -7.56 18.52
N ILE A 298 -6.19 -6.43 17.86
CA ILE A 298 -7.18 -5.69 17.07
C ILE A 298 -7.69 -6.53 15.90
N SER A 299 -6.83 -7.35 15.27
CA SER A 299 -7.25 -8.25 14.19
C SER A 299 -8.27 -9.29 14.68
N LEU A 300 -8.11 -9.80 15.91
CA LEU A 300 -9.09 -10.69 16.54
C LEU A 300 -10.40 -9.96 16.78
N GLU A 301 -10.36 -8.78 17.42
CA GLU A 301 -11.54 -7.95 17.70
C GLU A 301 -12.33 -7.71 16.41
N MET A 302 -11.65 -7.23 15.37
CA MET A 302 -12.24 -6.90 14.07
C MET A 302 -12.91 -8.10 13.37
N THR A 303 -12.33 -9.31 13.47
CA THR A 303 -12.69 -10.42 12.56
C THR A 303 -13.47 -11.55 13.22
N LYS A 304 -13.31 -11.77 14.52
CA LYS A 304 -13.79 -12.98 15.22
C LYS A 304 -15.28 -13.23 15.02
N LYS A 305 -16.11 -12.23 15.31
CA LYS A 305 -17.59 -12.37 15.27
C LYS A 305 -18.09 -12.74 13.88
N GLU A 306 -17.64 -12.04 12.85
CA GLU A 306 -18.08 -12.24 11.46
C GLU A 306 -17.58 -13.57 10.90
N LEU A 307 -16.30 -13.91 11.12
CA LEU A 307 -15.74 -15.17 10.64
C LEU A 307 -16.31 -16.39 11.39
N GLU A 308 -16.67 -16.27 12.67
CA GLU A 308 -17.39 -17.33 13.38
C GLU A 308 -18.77 -17.60 12.75
N GLN A 309 -19.47 -16.55 12.34
CA GLN A 309 -20.76 -16.68 11.66
C GLN A 309 -20.60 -17.31 10.28
N ASP A 310 -19.57 -16.91 9.52
CA ASP A 310 -19.27 -17.49 8.19
C ASP A 310 -19.01 -18.99 8.30
N LEU A 311 -18.17 -19.41 9.26
CA LEU A 311 -17.87 -20.82 9.49
C LEU A 311 -19.10 -21.63 9.94
N ARG A 312 -19.98 -21.06 10.78
CA ARG A 312 -21.24 -21.69 11.18
C ARG A 312 -22.18 -21.93 10.00
N LYS A 313 -22.29 -20.96 9.08
CA LYS A 313 -23.08 -21.08 7.84
C LYS A 313 -22.47 -22.12 6.89
N LEU A 314 -21.14 -22.17 6.79
CA LEU A 314 -20.44 -23.12 5.93
C LEU A 314 -20.67 -24.58 6.31
N LYS A 315 -20.75 -24.91 7.61
CA LYS A 315 -21.09 -26.28 8.06
C LYS A 315 -22.43 -26.81 7.55
N GLN A 316 -23.33 -25.91 7.13
CA GLN A 316 -24.63 -26.25 6.59
C GLN A 316 -24.59 -26.41 5.05
N SER A 317 -23.40 -26.37 4.45
CA SER A 317 -23.15 -26.43 3.01
C SER A 317 -21.99 -27.39 2.68
N SER A 318 -21.87 -27.82 1.43
CA SER A 318 -20.79 -28.70 0.95
C SER A 318 -19.45 -27.98 0.68
N GLY A 319 -19.39 -26.65 0.88
CA GLY A 319 -18.20 -25.83 0.61
C GLY A 319 -17.90 -25.67 -0.89
N ILE A 320 -17.45 -24.48 -1.31
CA ILE A 320 -17.16 -24.19 -2.73
C ILE A 320 -15.66 -24.22 -2.98
N THR A 321 -14.89 -23.59 -2.10
CA THR A 321 -13.42 -23.52 -2.21
C THR A 321 -12.72 -24.70 -1.55
N HIS A 322 -11.45 -24.97 -1.91
CA HIS A 322 -10.64 -26.02 -1.27
C HIS A 322 -10.59 -25.89 0.25
N GLY A 323 -10.39 -24.66 0.77
CA GLY A 323 -10.37 -24.40 2.20
C GLY A 323 -11.71 -24.65 2.90
N GLU A 324 -12.82 -24.35 2.24
CA GLU A 324 -14.17 -24.64 2.78
C GLU A 324 -14.46 -26.13 2.80
N LYS A 325 -14.07 -26.86 1.75
CA LYS A 325 -14.17 -28.32 1.72
C LYS A 325 -13.35 -28.94 2.84
N ILE A 326 -12.11 -28.49 3.04
CA ILE A 326 -11.25 -28.95 4.14
C ILE A 326 -11.90 -28.65 5.50
N TYR A 327 -12.45 -27.46 5.69
CA TYR A 327 -13.16 -27.13 6.92
C TYR A 327 -14.36 -28.05 7.19
N CYS A 328 -15.18 -28.33 6.17
CA CYS A 328 -16.35 -29.20 6.34
C CYS A 328 -15.97 -30.66 6.65
N HIS A 329 -14.87 -31.17 6.10
CA HIS A 329 -14.45 -32.57 6.27
C HIS A 329 -13.56 -32.79 7.52
N LEU A 330 -12.67 -31.85 7.82
CA LEU A 330 -11.61 -32.00 8.83
C LEU A 330 -11.74 -31.02 10.00
N GLY A 331 -12.60 -30.00 9.91
CA GLY A 331 -12.73 -28.95 10.92
C GLY A 331 -11.60 -27.90 10.92
N GLU A 332 -10.62 -28.05 10.01
CA GLU A 332 -9.48 -27.15 9.86
C GLU A 332 -9.92 -25.78 9.33
N LYS A 333 -9.67 -24.73 10.12
CA LYS A 333 -10.18 -23.37 9.85
C LYS A 333 -9.31 -22.55 8.90
N GLY A 334 -8.07 -23.02 8.62
CA GLY A 334 -7.10 -22.34 7.77
C GLY A 334 -6.84 -20.89 8.18
N VAL A 335 -6.60 -20.02 7.19
CA VAL A 335 -6.31 -18.58 7.40
C VAL A 335 -7.42 -17.84 8.17
N ARG A 336 -8.68 -18.25 8.02
CA ARG A 336 -9.80 -17.68 8.79
C ARG A 336 -9.64 -17.98 10.27
N GLY A 337 -9.24 -19.21 10.61
CA GLY A 337 -8.93 -19.61 11.99
C GLY A 337 -7.82 -18.76 12.61
N LEU A 338 -6.76 -18.50 11.86
CA LEU A 338 -5.65 -17.66 12.30
C LEU A 338 -6.14 -16.24 12.63
N ALA A 339 -6.90 -15.60 11.75
CA ALA A 339 -7.48 -14.27 11.99
C ALA A 339 -8.37 -14.23 13.23
N MET A 340 -9.26 -15.21 13.39
CA MET A 340 -10.19 -15.30 14.53
C MET A 340 -9.49 -15.55 15.87
N SER A 341 -8.29 -16.12 15.83
CA SER A 341 -7.44 -16.35 17.00
C SER A 341 -6.49 -15.20 17.28
N GLY A 342 -6.44 -14.18 16.42
CA GLY A 342 -5.48 -13.08 16.54
C GLY A 342 -4.04 -13.47 16.22
N TYR A 343 -3.84 -14.45 15.34
CA TYR A 343 -2.52 -14.90 14.89
C TYR A 343 -1.48 -15.16 16.02
N PRO A 344 -1.72 -16.06 16.99
CA PRO A 344 -0.77 -16.32 18.09
C PRO A 344 0.65 -16.66 17.61
N ILE A 345 0.77 -17.41 16.50
CA ILE A 345 2.06 -17.74 15.88
C ILE A 345 2.87 -16.50 15.44
N LEU A 346 2.21 -15.39 15.11
CA LEU A 346 2.87 -14.15 14.75
C LEU A 346 3.43 -13.45 15.99
N CYS A 347 2.58 -13.09 16.95
CA CYS A 347 2.96 -12.29 18.12
C CYS A 347 3.74 -13.08 19.18
N GLU A 348 3.44 -14.36 19.40
CA GLU A 348 4.06 -15.14 20.49
C GLU A 348 5.36 -15.81 20.05
N ARG A 349 5.63 -15.91 18.74
CA ARG A 349 6.76 -16.70 18.22
C ARG A 349 7.53 -16.01 17.10
N THR A 350 6.95 -15.90 15.91
CA THR A 350 7.74 -15.58 14.71
C THR A 350 8.26 -14.14 14.70
N VAL A 351 7.47 -13.16 15.13
CA VAL A 351 7.92 -11.76 15.25
C VAL A 351 9.00 -11.62 16.32
N PRO A 352 8.82 -12.10 17.58
CA PRO A 352 9.88 -12.11 18.57
C PRO A 352 11.17 -12.78 18.11
N HIS A 353 11.08 -13.98 17.50
CA HIS A 353 12.25 -14.70 17.02
C HIS A 353 12.94 -13.98 15.87
N MET A 354 12.20 -13.44 14.90
CA MET A 354 12.78 -12.66 13.80
C MET A 354 13.54 -11.45 14.35
N LYS A 355 12.96 -10.68 15.28
CA LYS A 355 13.63 -9.57 15.97
C LYS A 355 14.90 -10.02 16.68
N GLN A 356 14.85 -11.15 17.39
CA GLN A 356 16.03 -11.72 18.05
C GLN A 356 17.13 -12.11 17.06
N TYR A 357 16.79 -12.74 15.93
CA TYR A 357 17.79 -13.13 14.94
C TYR A 357 18.41 -11.92 14.22
N ILE A 358 17.61 -10.89 13.94
CA ILE A 358 18.08 -9.60 13.39
C ILE A 358 19.05 -8.94 14.37
N ALA A 359 18.69 -8.84 15.65
CA ALA A 359 19.55 -8.27 16.68
C ALA A 359 20.89 -9.01 16.85
N ASN A 360 20.93 -10.29 16.50
CA ASN A 360 22.14 -11.11 16.50
C ASN A 360 22.94 -11.03 15.18
N ASN A 361 22.63 -10.08 14.29
CA ASN A 361 23.31 -9.86 13.02
C ASN A 361 23.39 -11.12 12.12
N ARG A 362 22.34 -11.95 12.14
CA ARG A 362 22.25 -13.10 11.23
C ARG A 362 21.94 -12.62 9.80
N ASP A 363 22.33 -13.42 8.82
CA ASP A 363 22.01 -13.16 7.41
C ASP A 363 20.48 -13.14 7.20
N GLN A 364 19.97 -12.09 6.54
CA GLN A 364 18.52 -11.88 6.40
C GLN A 364 17.82 -13.04 5.71
N ASN A 365 18.43 -13.62 4.68
CA ASN A 365 17.84 -14.75 3.98
C ASN A 365 17.81 -16.00 4.89
N GLN A 366 18.86 -16.27 5.65
CA GLN A 366 18.85 -17.34 6.65
C GLN A 366 17.79 -17.13 7.73
N ILE A 367 17.58 -15.89 8.19
CA ILE A 367 16.50 -15.56 9.14
C ILE A 367 15.15 -15.92 8.54
N ASN A 368 14.88 -15.54 7.30
CA ASN A 368 13.60 -15.82 6.66
C ASN A 368 13.38 -17.33 6.47
N VAL A 369 14.40 -18.08 6.03
CA VAL A 369 14.33 -19.55 5.91
C VAL A 369 14.11 -20.19 7.30
N GLN A 370 14.79 -19.70 8.33
CA GLN A 370 14.61 -20.18 9.70
C GLN A 370 13.17 -19.99 10.18
N ILE A 371 12.62 -18.78 10.01
CA ILE A 371 11.24 -18.46 10.40
C ILE A 371 10.24 -19.30 9.59
N LEU A 372 10.48 -19.50 8.30
CA LEU A 372 9.64 -20.38 7.48
C LEU A 372 9.61 -21.81 8.02
N LEU A 373 10.76 -22.38 8.38
CA LEU A 373 10.83 -23.72 8.99
C LEU A 373 10.07 -23.79 10.31
N GLU A 374 10.17 -22.74 11.14
CA GLU A 374 9.42 -22.65 12.39
C GLU A 374 7.91 -22.61 12.14
N ILE A 375 7.46 -21.88 11.11
CA ILE A 375 6.06 -21.84 10.72
C ILE A 375 5.60 -23.20 10.17
N ILE A 376 6.34 -23.78 9.23
CA ILE A 376 6.04 -25.11 8.66
C ILE A 376 5.98 -26.16 9.76
N GLY A 377 6.85 -26.06 10.77
CA GLY A 377 6.89 -26.95 11.91
C GLY A 377 5.61 -26.95 12.74
N GLU A 378 4.88 -25.84 12.83
CA GLU A 378 3.71 -25.71 13.73
C GLU A 378 2.38 -25.56 13.02
N LEU A 379 2.35 -24.91 11.85
CA LEU A 379 1.13 -24.62 11.12
C LEU A 379 0.55 -25.87 10.47
N THR A 380 -0.74 -26.15 10.69
CA THR A 380 -1.49 -27.09 9.85
C THR A 380 -1.90 -26.39 8.56
N ASP A 381 -1.08 -26.52 7.51
CA ASP A 381 -1.26 -25.80 6.26
C ASP A 381 -2.29 -26.50 5.34
N THR A 382 -3.46 -25.88 5.22
CA THR A 382 -4.54 -26.40 4.37
C THR A 382 -4.18 -26.45 2.88
N ASN A 383 -3.21 -25.66 2.39
CA ASN A 383 -2.76 -25.72 1.01
C ASN A 383 -2.02 -27.05 0.75
N VAL A 384 -1.16 -27.47 1.68
CA VAL A 384 -0.47 -28.77 1.59
C VAL A 384 -1.49 -29.90 1.63
N ILE A 385 -2.46 -29.85 2.55
CA ILE A 385 -3.51 -30.88 2.67
C ILE A 385 -4.32 -30.97 1.36
N SER A 386 -4.69 -29.84 0.76
CA SER A 386 -5.49 -29.83 -0.48
C SER A 386 -4.76 -30.42 -1.69
N ARG A 387 -3.43 -30.33 -1.73
CA ARG A 387 -2.59 -30.87 -2.82
C ARG A 387 -2.13 -32.29 -2.55
N THR A 388 -2.12 -32.71 -1.29
CA THR A 388 -1.57 -33.99 -0.83
C THR A 388 -2.50 -34.70 0.15
N SER A 389 -2.17 -34.75 1.45
CA SER A 389 -2.97 -35.36 2.52
C SER A 389 -2.57 -34.87 3.91
N GLU A 390 -3.39 -35.13 4.93
CA GLU A 390 -3.03 -34.86 6.33
C GLU A 390 -1.77 -35.60 6.79
N LYS A 391 -1.57 -36.84 6.33
CA LYS A 391 -0.38 -37.64 6.67
C LYS A 391 0.89 -36.94 6.18
N GLU A 392 0.83 -36.43 4.96
CA GLU A 392 1.92 -35.73 4.31
C GLU A 392 2.18 -34.34 4.94
N MET A 393 1.14 -33.64 5.39
CA MET A 393 1.29 -32.42 6.20
C MET A 393 2.00 -32.69 7.53
N ARG A 394 1.62 -33.76 8.25
CA ARG A 394 2.29 -34.16 9.50
C ARG A 394 3.75 -34.54 9.26
N TRP A 395 4.02 -35.26 8.17
CA TRP A 395 5.40 -35.58 7.77
C TRP A 395 6.23 -34.31 7.53
N LEU A 396 5.70 -33.35 6.77
CA LEU A 396 6.37 -32.07 6.50
C LEU A 396 6.71 -31.30 7.79
N GLN A 397 5.78 -31.25 8.76
CA GLN A 397 6.03 -30.68 10.09
C GLN A 397 7.16 -31.40 10.83
N THR A 398 7.19 -32.74 10.77
CA THR A 398 8.25 -33.54 11.40
C THR A 398 9.61 -33.23 10.79
N GLU A 399 9.72 -33.16 9.46
CA GLU A 399 10.98 -32.84 8.78
C GLU A 399 11.46 -31.42 9.12
N ALA A 400 10.57 -30.43 9.08
CA ALA A 400 10.92 -29.06 9.45
C ALA A 400 11.45 -28.97 10.89
N ARG A 401 10.77 -29.63 11.85
CA ARG A 401 11.24 -29.73 13.26
C ARG A 401 12.57 -30.47 13.38
N ALA A 402 12.82 -31.48 12.56
CA ALA A 402 14.10 -32.20 12.56
C ALA A 402 15.25 -31.32 12.06
N ILE A 403 15.04 -30.55 11.00
CA ILE A 403 16.02 -29.58 10.48
C ILE A 403 16.33 -28.51 11.53
N LEU A 404 15.30 -27.95 12.18
CA LEU A 404 15.46 -26.98 13.26
C LEU A 404 16.32 -27.52 14.40
N LYS A 405 16.14 -28.79 14.79
CA LYS A 405 16.96 -29.45 15.83
C LYS A 405 18.42 -29.61 15.45
N THR A 406 18.76 -29.65 14.17
CA THR A 406 20.17 -29.75 13.70
C THR A 406 20.82 -28.39 13.45
N GLY A 407 20.24 -27.29 13.95
CA GLY A 407 20.77 -25.93 13.82
C GLY A 407 20.08 -25.06 12.76
N GLY A 408 19.06 -25.60 12.09
CA GLY A 408 18.20 -24.84 11.18
C GLY A 408 18.94 -24.18 10.02
N ALA A 409 18.47 -23.01 9.59
CA ALA A 409 19.06 -22.30 8.46
C ALA A 409 20.42 -21.64 8.77
N PHE A 410 20.83 -21.61 10.06
CA PHE A 410 22.05 -20.94 10.50
C PHE A 410 23.32 -21.82 10.44
N CYS A 411 23.19 -23.08 10.00
CA CYS A 411 24.32 -23.96 9.77
C CYS A 411 24.27 -24.56 8.36
N ALA A 412 25.45 -24.92 7.83
CA ALA A 412 25.57 -25.44 6.46
C ALA A 412 24.82 -26.77 6.27
N GLU A 413 24.89 -27.66 7.27
CA GLU A 413 24.18 -28.95 7.25
C GLU A 413 22.66 -28.75 7.23
N GLY A 414 22.13 -27.86 8.07
CA GLY A 414 20.71 -27.58 8.12
C GLY A 414 20.22 -26.95 6.81
N LEU A 415 20.95 -25.99 6.25
CA LEU A 415 20.61 -25.39 4.95
C LEU A 415 20.62 -26.42 3.81
N GLN A 416 21.56 -27.38 3.83
CA GLN A 416 21.58 -28.49 2.89
C GLN A 416 20.31 -29.36 3.01
N LYS A 417 19.88 -29.67 4.24
CA LYS A 417 18.61 -30.38 4.47
C LYS A 417 17.39 -29.58 4.02
N VAL A 418 17.40 -28.25 4.09
CA VAL A 418 16.31 -27.42 3.52
C VAL A 418 16.23 -27.59 2.00
N ARG A 419 17.38 -27.62 1.30
CA ARG A 419 17.40 -27.89 -0.16
C ARG A 419 16.88 -29.28 -0.49
N GLU A 420 17.27 -30.29 0.29
CA GLU A 420 16.75 -31.66 0.13
C GLU A 420 15.24 -31.72 0.36
N LEU A 421 14.76 -31.05 1.42
CA LEU A 421 13.33 -30.93 1.71
C LEU A 421 12.60 -30.22 0.57
N ASN A 422 13.17 -29.17 -0.02
CA ASN A 422 12.60 -28.51 -1.19
C ASN A 422 12.38 -29.50 -2.34
N GLN A 423 13.40 -30.27 -2.69
CA GLN A 423 13.30 -31.27 -3.75
C GLN A 423 12.25 -32.36 -3.44
N ILE A 424 12.09 -32.76 -2.18
CA ILE A 424 11.01 -33.70 -1.80
C ILE A 424 9.63 -33.05 -1.95
N CYS A 425 9.46 -31.81 -1.48
CA CYS A 425 8.21 -31.07 -1.60
C CYS A 425 7.79 -30.92 -3.07
N ILE A 426 8.73 -30.55 -3.96
CA ILE A 426 8.49 -30.45 -5.40
C ILE A 426 7.99 -31.78 -5.95
N ARG A 427 8.70 -32.89 -5.70
CA ARG A 427 8.32 -34.22 -6.18
C ARG A 427 6.96 -34.69 -5.67
N LYS A 428 6.63 -34.37 -4.42
CA LYS A 428 5.35 -34.72 -3.79
C LYS A 428 4.23 -33.71 -4.06
N ASN A 429 4.49 -32.69 -4.87
CA ASN A 429 3.55 -31.60 -5.15
C ASN A 429 3.06 -30.84 -3.89
N MET A 430 3.91 -30.75 -2.88
CA MET A 430 3.64 -30.03 -1.62
C MET A 430 3.96 -28.56 -1.77
N SER A 431 3.00 -27.71 -1.44
CA SER A 431 3.22 -26.27 -1.39
C SER A 431 2.70 -25.69 -0.07
N PRO A 432 3.57 -25.36 0.90
CA PRO A 432 3.19 -24.75 2.17
C PRO A 432 2.86 -23.26 2.03
N GLY A 433 1.81 -22.95 1.26
CA GLY A 433 1.40 -21.59 0.93
C GLY A 433 0.89 -20.77 2.12
N GLY A 434 0.23 -21.41 3.09
CA GLY A 434 -0.15 -20.73 4.33
C GLY A 434 1.07 -20.38 5.18
N ALA A 435 2.14 -21.19 5.11
CA ALA A 435 3.41 -20.86 5.78
C ALA A 435 4.12 -19.67 5.11
N ALA A 436 4.09 -19.60 3.78
CA ALA A 436 4.55 -18.44 3.01
C ALA A 436 3.79 -17.15 3.39
N ASP A 437 2.45 -17.21 3.43
CA ASP A 437 1.62 -16.07 3.83
C ASP A 437 1.99 -15.55 5.23
N LEU A 438 2.28 -16.46 6.17
CA LEU A 438 2.70 -16.09 7.52
C LEU A 438 4.14 -15.56 7.57
N LEU A 439 5.06 -16.06 6.75
CA LEU A 439 6.39 -15.47 6.63
C LEU A 439 6.30 -14.01 6.16
N ALA A 440 5.53 -13.74 5.10
CA ALA A 440 5.27 -12.37 4.65
C ALA A 440 4.63 -11.52 5.76
N ALA A 441 3.70 -12.07 6.53
CA ALA A 441 3.08 -11.38 7.67
C ALA A 441 4.08 -11.07 8.80
N THR A 442 4.99 -11.99 9.12
CA THR A 442 6.07 -11.76 10.10
C THR A 442 6.97 -10.62 9.64
N ILE A 443 7.46 -10.67 8.40
CA ILE A 443 8.32 -9.62 7.83
C ILE A 443 7.58 -8.29 7.85
N PHE A 444 6.33 -8.26 7.39
CA PHE A 444 5.48 -7.08 7.41
C PHE A 444 5.39 -6.47 8.81
N LEU A 445 5.02 -7.26 9.83
CA LEU A 445 4.88 -6.74 11.20
C LEU A 445 6.19 -6.18 11.75
N CYS A 446 7.32 -6.88 11.58
CA CYS A 446 8.63 -6.37 12.00
C CYS A 446 8.98 -5.02 11.33
N ARG A 447 8.65 -4.88 10.04
CA ARG A 447 8.85 -3.62 9.32
C ARG A 447 7.90 -2.54 9.84
N MET A 448 6.64 -2.86 10.10
CA MET A 448 5.65 -1.89 10.57
C MET A 448 5.95 -1.32 11.95
N GLU A 449 6.55 -2.09 12.87
CA GLU A 449 6.96 -1.60 14.20
C GLU A 449 7.96 -0.41 14.11
N THR A 450 8.75 -0.37 13.05
CA THR A 450 9.77 0.68 12.81
C THR A 450 9.34 1.69 11.73
N LEU A 451 8.08 1.64 11.26
CA LEU A 451 7.56 2.53 10.22
C LEU A 451 7.69 4.01 10.61
N MET A 452 7.31 4.36 11.84
CA MET A 452 7.32 5.74 12.30
C MET A 452 8.72 6.34 12.40
N GLU A 453 9.73 5.52 12.69
CA GLU A 453 11.14 5.95 12.70
C GLU A 453 11.61 6.28 11.28
N ARG A 454 11.25 5.44 10.30
CA ARG A 454 11.56 5.68 8.89
C ARG A 454 10.80 6.86 8.31
N LEU A 455 9.52 7.05 8.65
CA LEU A 455 8.75 8.20 8.19
C LEU A 455 9.31 9.52 8.77
N LYS A 456 9.77 9.54 10.02
CA LYS A 456 10.45 10.71 10.62
C LYS A 456 11.79 11.04 9.96
N SER A 457 12.45 10.07 9.31
CA SER A 457 13.66 10.37 8.52
C SER A 457 13.36 11.02 7.17
N ILE A 458 12.07 11.07 6.78
CA ILE A 458 11.58 11.53 5.47
C ILE A 458 10.79 12.86 5.59
N THR A 459 10.42 13.28 6.81
CA THR A 459 9.73 14.52 7.18
C THR A 459 10.62 15.40 8.04
#